data_AF-A0A6B3H1B7-F1
#
_entry.id   AF-A0A6B3H1B7-F1
#
_cell.length_a   1.000
_cell.length_b   1.000
_cell.length_c   1.000
_cell.angle_alpha   90.00
_cell.angle_beta   90.00
_cell.angle_gamma   90.00
#
_symmetry.space_group_name_H-M   'P 1'
#
loop_
_entity.id
_entity.type
_entity.pdbx_description
1 polymer ?
#
loop_
_entity_poly.entity_id
_entity_poly.type
_entity_poly.pdbx_seq_one_letter_code
_entity_poly.pdbx_strand_id
1 'polypeptide(L)'
;LLGTAHRVGTASGAELDAARGRARRPYSPDGSLRLYGLFTEPVVTDSGHGGVRTWVAGTDGRLFTVGDVAPGGVGRAVGVADRAVRLGD
;
A
#
# COMPACT_ATOMS: atom_id res chain seq x y z
N LEU A 1 -6.91 2.70 17.73
CA LEU A 1 -5.73 3.13 16.94
C LEU A 1 -5.46 4.63 17.09
N LEU A 2 -6.45 5.51 16.87
CA LEU A 2 -6.29 6.97 17.04
C LEU A 2 -5.74 7.41 18.42
N GLY A 3 -6.27 6.89 19.53
CA GLY A 3 -5.79 7.24 20.88
C GLY A 3 -4.38 6.72 21.21
N THR A 4 -3.89 5.69 20.51
CA THR A 4 -2.51 5.20 20.63
C THR A 4 -1.58 6.08 19.80
N ALA A 5 -2.00 6.44 18.58
CA ALA A 5 -1.26 7.35 17.71
C ALA A 5 -1.12 8.75 18.33
N HIS A 6 -2.18 9.27 18.95
CA HIS A 6 -2.16 10.54 19.66
C HIS A 6 -1.14 10.54 20.80
N ARG A 7 -1.15 9.50 21.65
CA ARG A 7 -0.17 9.35 22.74
C ARG A 7 1.26 9.24 22.26
N VAL A 8 1.52 8.46 21.20
CA VAL A 8 2.88 8.37 20.63
C VAL A 8 3.37 9.73 20.13
N GLY A 9 2.47 10.59 19.61
CA GLY A 9 2.82 11.92 19.14
C GLY A 9 3.14 12.94 20.24
N THR A 10 2.73 12.70 21.48
CA THR A 10 2.89 13.65 22.60
C THR A 10 3.70 13.12 23.78
N ALA A 11 3.89 11.81 23.89
CA ALA A 11 4.60 11.16 24.99
C ALA A 11 6.12 11.21 24.84
N SER A 12 6.83 11.10 25.96
CA SER A 12 8.28 10.98 26.01
C SER A 12 8.71 9.99 27.10
N GLY A 13 9.95 9.51 27.03
CA GLY A 13 10.52 8.60 28.04
C GLY A 13 9.68 7.33 28.24
N ALA A 14 9.44 6.97 29.51
CA ALA A 14 8.76 5.74 29.88
C ALA A 14 7.32 5.63 29.34
N GLU A 15 6.64 6.76 29.14
CA GLU A 15 5.30 6.76 28.57
C GLU A 15 5.33 6.39 27.07
N LEU A 16 6.33 6.88 26.34
CA LEU A 16 6.55 6.50 24.94
C LEU A 16 6.90 5.01 24.82
N ASP A 17 7.74 4.50 25.73
CA ASP A 17 8.09 3.09 25.76
C ASP A 17 6.87 2.20 26.01
N ALA A 18 5.98 2.60 26.93
CA ALA A 18 4.73 1.89 27.20
C ALA A 18 3.73 1.97 26.03
N ALA A 19 3.77 3.05 25.25
CA ALA A 19 2.94 3.22 24.05
C ALA A 19 3.50 2.48 22.82
N ARG A 20 4.78 2.06 22.86
CA ARG A 20 5.46 1.40 21.74
C ARG A 20 4.96 -0.03 21.53
N GLY A 21 4.34 -0.28 20.38
CA GLY A 21 3.95 -1.61 19.96
C GLY A 21 5.13 -2.46 19.45
N ARG A 22 4.95 -3.79 19.40
CA ARG A 22 5.88 -4.71 18.75
C ARG A 22 5.52 -4.87 17.28
N ALA A 23 6.49 -4.67 16.38
CA ALA A 23 6.29 -4.93 14.95
C ALA A 23 6.00 -6.42 14.72
N ARG A 24 4.98 -6.72 13.89
CA ARG A 24 4.62 -8.09 13.51
C ARG A 24 5.65 -8.74 12.59
N ARG A 25 6.48 -7.94 11.92
CA ARG A 25 7.50 -8.40 10.98
C ARG A 25 8.75 -7.52 11.14
N PRO A 26 9.97 -8.09 11.08
CA PRO A 26 11.18 -7.27 11.07
C PRO A 26 11.17 -6.35 9.86
N TYR A 27 11.48 -5.08 10.08
CA TYR A 27 11.77 -4.13 9.02
C TYR A 27 13.24 -4.31 8.65
N SER A 28 13.51 -4.64 7.38
CA SER A 28 14.86 -4.61 6.83
C SER A 28 14.95 -3.39 5.93
N PRO A 29 15.88 -2.45 6.20
CA PRO A 29 16.10 -1.33 5.31
C PRO A 29 16.66 -1.87 3.99
N ASP A 30 15.86 -1.78 2.92
CA ASP A 30 16.17 -2.36 1.60
C ASP A 30 16.73 -1.31 0.61
N GLY A 31 17.20 -0.17 1.14
CA GLY A 31 17.66 0.95 0.31
C GLY A 31 16.54 1.55 -0.57
N SER A 32 16.93 2.15 -1.70
CA SER A 32 15.96 2.62 -2.69
C SER A 32 15.45 1.46 -3.53
N LEU A 33 14.15 1.19 -3.44
CA LEU A 33 13.51 0.12 -4.18
C LEU A 33 13.38 0.51 -5.66
N ARG A 34 14.16 -0.15 -6.52
CA ARG A 34 14.00 -0.04 -7.98
C ARG A 34 12.91 -0.99 -8.44
N LEU A 35 11.84 -0.43 -9.01
CA LEU A 35 10.67 -1.17 -9.45
C LEU A 35 10.48 -1.07 -10.97
N TYR A 36 10.10 -2.18 -11.57
CA TYR A 36 9.73 -2.27 -12.98
C TYR A 36 8.25 -2.65 -13.10
N GLY A 37 7.49 -1.89 -13.89
CA GLY A 37 6.11 -2.22 -14.20
C GLY A 37 6.02 -3.47 -15.06
N LEU A 38 5.11 -4.38 -14.70
CA LEU A 38 4.86 -5.61 -15.46
C LEU A 38 3.55 -5.49 -16.26
N PHE A 39 2.43 -5.42 -15.56
CA PHE A 39 1.10 -5.28 -16.17
C PHE A 39 0.09 -4.75 -15.14
N THR A 40 -1.05 -4.32 -15.65
CA THR A 40 -2.21 -3.88 -14.87
C THR A 40 -3.40 -4.76 -15.21
N GLU A 41 -4.06 -5.33 -14.20
CA GLU A 41 -5.28 -6.09 -14.36
C GLU A 41 -6.49 -5.34 -13.76
N PRO A 42 -7.62 -5.23 -14.48
CA PRO A 42 -8.86 -4.72 -13.91
C PRO A 42 -9.41 -5.65 -12.83
N VAL A 43 -9.96 -5.07 -11.77
CA VAL A 43 -10.62 -5.79 -10.67
C VAL A 43 -12.04 -5.28 -10.53
N VAL A 44 -13.00 -6.19 -10.42
CA VAL A 44 -14.41 -5.89 -10.13
C VAL A 44 -14.89 -6.90 -9.09
N THR A 45 -15.68 -6.44 -8.13
CA THR A 45 -16.25 -7.29 -7.07
C THR A 45 -17.77 -7.18 -7.04
N ASP A 46 -18.43 -8.21 -6.52
CA ASP A 46 -19.89 -8.24 -6.33
C ASP A 46 -20.37 -7.22 -5.28
N SER A 47 -19.46 -6.68 -4.45
CA SER A 47 -19.72 -5.59 -3.50
C SER A 47 -19.77 -4.21 -4.17
N GLY A 48 -19.77 -4.13 -5.50
CA GLY A 48 -19.84 -2.88 -6.26
C GLY A 48 -18.52 -2.10 -6.30
N HIS A 49 -17.41 -2.71 -5.89
CA HIS A 49 -16.09 -2.09 -6.03
C HIS A 49 -15.50 -2.41 -7.40
N GLY A 50 -14.68 -1.48 -7.90
CA GLY A 50 -13.96 -1.64 -9.13
C GLY A 50 -12.66 -0.86 -9.11
N GLY A 51 -11.73 -1.26 -9.96
CA GLY A 51 -10.40 -0.66 -9.97
C GLY A 51 -9.39 -1.50 -10.71
N VAL A 52 -8.14 -1.38 -10.29
CA VAL A 52 -7.01 -2.11 -10.88
C VAL A 52 -6.06 -2.65 -9.82
N ARG A 53 -5.33 -3.68 -10.22
CA ARG A 53 -4.11 -4.13 -9.55
C ARG A 53 -2.96 -4.05 -10.54
N THR A 54 -1.93 -3.28 -10.18
CA THR A 54 -0.71 -3.17 -10.97
C THR A 54 0.37 -4.05 -10.34
N TRP A 55 0.99 -4.88 -11.17
CA TRP A 55 2.09 -5.76 -10.80
C TRP A 55 3.42 -5.10 -11.13
N VAL A 56 4.33 -5.12 -10.17
CA VAL A 56 5.68 -4.56 -10.31
C VAL A 56 6.70 -5.54 -9.76
N ALA A 57 7.90 -5.55 -10.32
CA ALA A 57 9.01 -6.39 -9.87
C ALA A 57 10.16 -5.56 -9.32
N GLY A 58 10.80 -6.04 -8.26
CA GLY A 58 12.11 -5.58 -7.82
C GLY A 58 13.24 -6.10 -8.73
N THR A 59 14.44 -5.53 -8.58
CA THR A 59 15.65 -5.99 -9.29
C THR A 59 16.05 -7.43 -8.96
N ASP A 60 15.60 -7.95 -7.83
CA ASP A 60 15.79 -9.32 -7.37
C ASP A 60 14.71 -10.30 -7.90
N GLY A 61 13.80 -9.82 -8.75
CA GLY A 61 12.68 -10.60 -9.28
C GLY A 61 11.51 -10.75 -8.30
N ARG A 62 11.58 -10.12 -7.12
CA ARG A 62 10.48 -10.17 -6.15
C ARG A 62 9.27 -9.40 -6.68
N LEU A 63 8.09 -10.01 -6.59
CA LEU A 63 6.84 -9.40 -7.02
C LEU A 63 6.19 -8.57 -5.91
N PHE A 64 5.66 -7.42 -6.32
CA PHE A 64 4.86 -6.53 -5.50
C PHE A 64 3.60 -6.11 -6.27
N THR A 65 2.60 -5.62 -5.54
CA THR A 65 1.36 -5.13 -6.15
C THR A 65 0.90 -3.83 -5.54
N VAL A 66 0.43 -2.92 -6.39
CA VAL A 66 -0.24 -1.67 -6.00
C VAL A 66 -1.69 -1.75 -6.46
N GLY A 67 -2.63 -1.52 -5.54
CA GLY A 67 -4.07 -1.56 -5.83
C GLY A 67 -4.69 -0.18 -5.76
N ASP A 68 -5.53 0.14 -6.75
CA ASP A 68 -6.47 1.26 -6.69
C ASP A 68 -7.88 0.70 -6.89
N VAL A 69 -8.51 0.29 -5.79
CA VAL A 69 -9.86 -0.29 -5.77
C VAL A 69 -10.74 0.52 -4.83
N ALA A 70 -11.87 0.99 -5.35
CA ALA A 70 -12.85 1.77 -4.59
C ALA A 70 -14.26 1.46 -5.12
N PRO A 71 -15.34 1.93 -4.44
CA PRO A 71 -16.68 1.86 -5.00
C PRO A 71 -16.76 2.46 -6.41
N GLY A 72 -17.52 1.82 -7.31
CA GLY A 72 -17.71 2.29 -8.69
C GLY A 72 -17.77 1.20 -9.76
N GLY A 73 -17.63 -0.07 -9.38
CA GLY A 73 -17.82 -1.24 -10.25
C GLY A 73 -17.03 -1.21 -11.56
N VAL A 74 -17.59 -1.84 -12.59
CA VAL A 74 -16.96 -1.96 -13.92
C VAL A 74 -16.56 -0.60 -14.51
N GLY A 75 -17.42 0.41 -14.36
CA GLY A 75 -17.15 1.75 -14.90
C GLY A 75 -15.87 2.37 -14.33
N ARG A 76 -15.63 2.19 -13.02
CA ARG A 76 -14.37 2.58 -12.41
C ARG A 76 -13.21 1.72 -12.91
N ALA A 77 -13.37 0.40 -12.94
CA ALA A 77 -12.31 -0.53 -13.35
C ALA A 77 -11.74 -0.20 -14.74
N VAL A 78 -12.63 0.11 -15.70
CA VAL A 78 -12.23 0.58 -17.03
C VAL A 78 -11.56 1.95 -16.96
N GLY A 79 -12.13 2.90 -16.23
CA GLY A 79 -11.63 4.28 -16.14
C GLY A 79 -10.30 4.47 -15.43
N VAL A 80 -9.77 3.44 -14.76
CA VAL A 80 -8.45 3.47 -14.11
C VAL A 80 -7.44 2.48 -14.73
N ALA A 81 -7.84 1.67 -15.71
CA ALA A 81 -7.03 0.63 -16.34
C ALA A 81 -5.73 1.13 -16.97
N ASP A 82 -5.75 2.34 -17.53
CA ASP A 82 -4.66 2.98 -18.26
C ASP A 82 -3.94 4.07 -17.46
N ARG A 83 -4.34 4.29 -16.19
CA ARG A 83 -3.71 5.32 -15.36
C ARG A 83 -2.31 4.91 -14.92
N ALA A 84 -1.39 5.86 -15.04
CA ALA A 84 -0.03 5.69 -14.53
C ALA A 84 -0.04 5.56 -12.99
N VAL A 85 0.66 4.54 -12.50
CA VAL A 85 0.94 4.39 -11.06
C VAL A 85 2.15 5.24 -10.71
N ARG A 86 1.99 6.13 -9.71
CA ARG A 86 3.10 6.88 -9.12
C ARG A 86 3.73 6.01 -8.05
N LEU A 87 5.00 5.66 -8.25
CA LEU A 87 5.80 4.87 -7.31
C LEU A 87 6.90 5.77 -6.77
N GLY A 88 6.92 5.97 -5.45
CA GLY A 88 7.80 6.93 -4.79
C GLY A 88 7.23 8.35 -4.78
N ASP A 89 7.64 9.10 -3.76
CA ASP A 89 7.59 10.57 -3.62
C ASP A 89 9.03 11.06 -3.38
#